data_AF-A0A554JF28-F1
#
_entry.id   AF-A0A554JF28-F1
#
_cell.length_a   1.000
_cell.length_b   1.000
_cell.length_c   1.000
_cell.angle_alpha   90.00
_cell.angle_beta   90.00
_cell.angle_gamma   90.00
#
_symmetry.space_group_name_H-M   'P 1'
#
loop_
_entity.id
_entity.type
_entity.pdbx_description
1 polymer ?
#
loop_
_entity_poly.entity_id
_entity_poly.type
_entity_poly.pdbx_seq_one_letter_code
_entity_poly.pdbx_strand_id
1 'polypeptide(L)'
;MLYFERSAKSAVKFRFGHGKYVDPWLLVHVISGILIGIVGLFFNLPLWQILTISLFLGFIYEVWESIIRIVEDVENSLIDIIGVGVGTLLSYWFFDFFTLTQLILILLGLAALNLLLFYIGWHSYLKRLTRNRLSAARYQQLGDKRDNVLFFGTVAAILPAPFLFQLDLKMALVWFLAIFLASAYARTA
;
A
#
# COMPACT_ATOMS: atom_id res chain seq x y z
N MET A 1 -14.58 11.36 -2.45
CA MET A 1 -14.98 10.26 -1.56
C MET A 1 -14.48 8.97 -2.20
N LEU A 2 -13.64 8.21 -1.49
CA LEU A 2 -13.12 6.92 -1.96
C LEU A 2 -14.19 5.84 -1.77
N TYR A 3 -14.15 4.84 -2.63
CA TYR A 3 -15.01 3.66 -2.58
C TYR A 3 -14.19 2.47 -2.04
N PHE A 4 -14.68 1.88 -0.95
CA PHE A 4 -14.16 0.65 -0.34
C PHE A 4 -15.25 -0.43 -0.36
N GLU A 5 -14.86 -1.70 -0.46
CA GLU A 5 -15.82 -2.82 -0.40
C GLU A 5 -16.23 -3.10 1.05
N ARG A 6 -17.43 -3.64 1.22
CA ARG A 6 -17.83 -4.18 2.52
C ARG A 6 -16.87 -5.31 2.90
N SER A 7 -16.56 -5.37 4.19
CA SER A 7 -15.43 -6.16 4.68
C SER A 7 -15.29 -7.53 4.02
N ALA A 8 -14.08 -7.82 3.56
CA ALA A 8 -13.79 -9.04 2.80
C ALA A 8 -14.17 -10.30 3.60
N LYS A 9 -14.74 -11.30 2.91
CA LYS A 9 -15.22 -12.54 3.55
C LYS A 9 -14.10 -13.40 4.15
N SER A 10 -12.85 -13.18 3.75
CA SER A 10 -11.70 -13.99 4.16
C SER A 10 -10.53 -13.08 4.55
N ALA A 11 -9.94 -13.35 5.72
CA ALA A 11 -8.76 -12.64 6.22
C ALA A 11 -7.58 -12.71 5.23
N VAL A 12 -7.34 -13.91 4.69
CA VAL A 12 -6.27 -14.20 3.74
C VAL A 12 -6.88 -14.82 2.48
N LYS A 13 -6.33 -14.46 1.33
CA LYS A 13 -6.74 -15.03 0.05
C LYS A 13 -5.52 -15.47 -0.76
N PHE A 14 -5.45 -16.75 -1.11
CA PHE A 14 -4.29 -17.32 -1.80
C PHE A 14 -4.32 -17.17 -3.33
N ARG A 15 -5.30 -16.42 -3.87
CA ARG A 15 -5.48 -16.20 -5.31
C ARG A 15 -5.75 -14.73 -5.55
N PHE A 16 -5.30 -14.20 -6.69
CA PHE A 16 -5.51 -12.80 -7.05
C PHE A 16 -6.97 -12.36 -6.89
N GLY A 17 -7.15 -11.29 -6.14
CA GLY A 17 -8.42 -10.73 -5.66
C GLY A 17 -8.32 -10.42 -4.17
N HIS A 18 -9.28 -9.66 -3.64
CA HIS A 18 -9.06 -8.98 -2.36
C HIS A 18 -9.34 -9.90 -1.17
N GLY A 19 -8.34 -10.04 -0.30
CA GLY A 19 -8.49 -10.52 1.07
C GLY A 19 -8.80 -9.36 2.01
N LYS A 20 -8.96 -9.61 3.31
CA LYS A 20 -9.07 -8.52 4.28
C LYS A 20 -7.72 -7.92 4.62
N TYR A 21 -6.70 -8.78 4.72
CA TYR A 21 -5.37 -8.41 5.20
C TYR A 21 -4.24 -8.85 4.29
N VAL A 22 -4.36 -10.04 3.68
CA VAL A 22 -3.28 -10.61 2.87
C VAL A 22 -3.84 -11.27 1.63
N ASP A 23 -3.29 -10.90 0.49
CA ASP A 23 -3.48 -11.58 -0.78
C ASP A 23 -2.25 -11.37 -1.70
N PRO A 24 -2.24 -11.91 -2.93
CA PRO A 24 -1.07 -11.79 -3.80
C PRO A 24 -0.76 -10.38 -4.26
N TRP A 25 -1.68 -9.41 -4.16
CA TRP A 25 -1.40 -8.01 -4.46
C TRP A 25 -0.43 -7.41 -3.44
N LEU A 26 -0.54 -7.78 -2.16
CA LEU A 26 0.42 -7.35 -1.14
C LEU A 26 1.87 -7.66 -1.54
N LEU A 27 2.12 -8.81 -2.19
CA LEU A 27 3.46 -9.13 -2.71
C LEU A 27 3.90 -8.16 -3.81
N VAL A 28 2.99 -7.75 -4.70
CA VAL A 28 3.26 -6.72 -5.74
C VAL A 28 3.61 -5.39 -5.07
N HIS A 29 2.89 -4.99 -4.02
CA HIS A 29 3.18 -3.77 -3.24
C HIS A 29 4.54 -3.84 -2.54
N VAL A 30 4.86 -4.96 -1.88
CA VAL A 30 6.18 -5.16 -1.25
C VAL A 30 7.31 -5.09 -2.27
N ILE A 31 7.19 -5.78 -3.42
CA ILE A 31 8.20 -5.72 -4.47
C ILE A 31 8.32 -4.30 -5.03
N SER A 32 7.21 -3.58 -5.18
CA SER A 32 7.22 -2.18 -5.62
C SER A 32 7.97 -1.28 -4.62
N GLY A 33 7.77 -1.50 -3.32
CA GLY A 33 8.53 -0.87 -2.25
C GLY A 33 10.04 -1.15 -2.33
N ILE A 34 10.41 -2.40 -2.61
CA ILE A 34 11.82 -2.79 -2.82
C ILE A 34 12.42 -2.03 -4.00
N LEU A 35 11.69 -1.95 -5.13
CA LEU A 35 12.15 -1.23 -6.32
C LEU A 35 12.36 0.26 -6.05
N ILE A 36 11.42 0.91 -5.36
CA ILE A 36 11.56 2.32 -4.93
C ILE A 36 12.79 2.49 -4.04
N GLY A 37 13.00 1.58 -3.10
CA GLY A 37 14.13 1.64 -2.20
C GLY A 37 15.48 1.40 -2.89
N ILE A 38 15.56 0.52 -3.91
CA ILE A 38 16.76 0.38 -4.75
C ILE A 38 17.05 1.68 -5.53
N VAL A 39 16.01 2.37 -6.03
CA VAL A 39 16.19 3.70 -6.62
C VAL A 39 16.75 4.68 -5.59
N GLY A 40 16.28 4.65 -4.35
CA GLY A 40 16.86 5.42 -3.24
C GLY A 40 18.35 5.16 -3.04
N LEU A 41 18.75 3.88 -3.00
CA LEU A 41 20.15 3.47 -2.89
C LEU A 41 20.99 3.94 -4.09
N PHE A 42 20.46 3.85 -5.31
CA PHE A 42 21.14 4.32 -6.53
C PHE A 42 21.53 5.81 -6.45
N PHE A 43 20.66 6.63 -5.85
CA PHE A 43 20.88 8.07 -5.67
C PHE A 43 21.48 8.43 -4.31
N ASN A 44 21.88 7.45 -3.49
CA ASN A 44 22.38 7.66 -2.12
C ASN A 44 21.42 8.49 -1.25
N LEU A 45 20.11 8.29 -1.41
CA LEU A 45 19.11 8.99 -0.61
C LEU A 45 19.03 8.41 0.81
N PRO A 46 18.85 9.24 1.85
CA PRO A 46 18.60 8.76 3.21
C PRO A 46 17.35 7.88 3.30
N LEU A 47 17.44 6.76 4.03
CA LEU A 47 16.36 5.79 4.22
C LEU A 47 15.01 6.45 4.56
N TRP A 48 15.01 7.36 5.52
CA TRP A 48 13.77 7.96 6.03
C TRP A 48 13.09 8.88 5.00
N GLN A 49 13.88 9.51 4.12
CA GLN A 49 13.34 10.34 3.03
C GLN A 49 12.66 9.44 1.99
N ILE A 50 13.35 8.38 1.53
CA ILE A 50 12.77 7.48 0.53
C ILE A 50 11.59 6.67 1.11
N LEU A 51 11.62 6.33 2.41
CA LEU A 51 10.49 5.67 3.07
C LEU A 51 9.24 6.57 3.08
N THR A 52 9.41 7.87 3.34
CA THR A 52 8.33 8.86 3.26
C THR A 52 7.76 8.93 1.85
N ILE A 53 8.63 9.03 0.85
CA ILE A 53 8.24 9.05 -0.57
C ILE A 53 7.50 7.76 -0.95
N SER A 54 8.01 6.61 -0.51
CA SER A 54 7.46 5.29 -0.83
C SER A 54 6.05 5.12 -0.26
N LEU A 55 5.84 5.44 1.02
CA LEU A 55 4.51 5.41 1.64
C LEU A 55 3.55 6.39 0.95
N PHE A 56 4.04 7.57 0.56
CA PHE A 56 3.23 8.55 -0.17
C PHE A 56 2.82 8.02 -1.54
N LEU A 57 3.73 7.39 -2.29
CA LEU A 57 3.42 6.75 -3.57
C LEU A 57 2.43 5.59 -3.40
N GLY A 58 2.60 4.76 -2.37
CA GLY A 58 1.63 3.72 -2.01
C GLY A 58 0.23 4.29 -1.78
N PHE A 59 0.13 5.37 -0.99
CA PHE A 59 -1.14 6.05 -0.75
C PHE A 59 -1.77 6.60 -2.05
N ILE A 60 -0.98 7.26 -2.90
CA ILE A 60 -1.47 7.78 -4.18
C ILE A 60 -1.96 6.64 -5.08
N TYR A 61 -1.28 5.48 -5.06
CA TYR A 61 -1.69 4.29 -5.80
C TYR A 61 -3.05 3.77 -5.35
N GLU A 62 -3.26 3.58 -4.04
CA GLU A 62 -4.56 3.15 -3.49
C GLU A 62 -5.70 4.14 -3.83
N VAL A 63 -5.41 5.45 -3.77
CA VAL A 63 -6.38 6.48 -4.18
C VAL A 63 -6.71 6.33 -5.67
N TRP A 64 -5.71 6.10 -6.51
CA TRP A 64 -5.91 5.87 -7.94
C TRP A 64 -6.76 4.62 -8.21
N GLU A 65 -6.48 3.50 -7.54
CA GLU A 65 -7.25 2.25 -7.64
C GLU A 65 -8.72 2.48 -7.30
N SER A 66 -8.99 3.17 -6.19
CA SER A 66 -10.34 3.53 -5.78
C SER A 66 -11.05 4.42 -6.80
N ILE A 67 -10.33 5.37 -7.44
CA ILE A 67 -10.87 6.24 -8.51
C ILE A 67 -11.29 5.40 -9.73
N ILE A 68 -10.48 4.42 -10.13
CA ILE A 68 -10.78 3.54 -11.27
C ILE A 68 -11.66 2.34 -10.91
N ARG A 69 -12.19 2.32 -9.68
CA ARG A 69 -13.12 1.30 -9.15
C ARG A 69 -12.52 -0.09 -9.03
N ILE A 70 -11.22 -0.18 -8.78
CA ILE A 70 -10.63 -1.35 -8.14
C ILE A 70 -10.90 -1.13 -6.66
N VAL A 71 -11.95 -1.79 -6.16
CA VAL A 71 -12.49 -1.53 -4.84
C VAL A 71 -12.12 -2.69 -3.92
N GLU A 72 -11.38 -2.36 -2.88
CA GLU A 72 -10.83 -3.30 -1.89
C GLU A 72 -11.29 -2.94 -0.47
N ASP A 73 -11.04 -3.84 0.47
CA ASP A 73 -11.33 -3.59 1.89
C ASP A 73 -10.40 -2.47 2.37
N VAL A 74 -10.91 -1.52 3.17
CA VAL A 74 -10.10 -0.42 3.68
C VAL A 74 -8.87 -0.90 4.45
N GLU A 75 -9.00 -2.04 5.16
CA GLU A 75 -7.90 -2.64 5.89
C GLU A 75 -6.86 -3.28 4.94
N ASN A 76 -7.27 -3.77 3.76
CA ASN A 76 -6.39 -4.27 2.70
C ASN A 76 -5.56 -3.12 2.13
N SER A 77 -6.21 -2.05 1.63
CA SER A 77 -5.53 -0.88 1.09
C SER A 77 -4.51 -0.26 2.06
N LEU A 78 -4.84 -0.21 3.36
CA LEU A 78 -3.89 0.27 4.38
C LEU A 78 -2.67 -0.66 4.51
N ILE A 79 -2.89 -1.98 4.46
CA ILE A 79 -1.80 -2.96 4.51
C ILE A 79 -0.95 -2.91 3.24
N ASP A 80 -1.52 -2.64 2.07
CA ASP A 80 -0.78 -2.49 0.83
C ASP A 80 0.16 -1.28 0.85
N ILE A 81 -0.29 -0.14 1.41
CA ILE A 81 0.58 1.03 1.69
C ILE A 81 1.73 0.64 2.64
N ILE A 82 1.42 -0.07 3.72
CA ILE A 82 2.43 -0.55 4.68
C ILE A 82 3.40 -1.53 3.98
N GLY A 83 2.90 -2.40 3.11
CA GLY A 83 3.68 -3.35 2.32
C GLY A 83 4.70 -2.66 1.45
N VAL A 84 4.32 -1.57 0.77
CA VAL A 84 5.25 -0.69 0.05
C VAL A 84 6.36 -0.17 0.99
N GLY A 85 6.01 0.33 2.17
CA GLY A 85 7.00 0.80 3.16
C GLY A 85 7.95 -0.30 3.64
N VAL A 86 7.42 -1.51 3.93
CA VAL A 86 8.20 -2.69 4.31
C VAL A 86 9.18 -3.06 3.20
N GLY A 87 8.74 -3.06 1.94
CA GLY A 87 9.62 -3.31 0.80
C GLY A 87 10.81 -2.33 0.74
N THR A 88 10.56 -1.04 0.97
CA THR A 88 11.62 -0.03 1.00
C THR A 88 12.59 -0.22 2.17
N LEU A 89 12.11 -0.62 3.34
CA LEU A 89 13.00 -0.98 4.46
C LEU A 89 13.88 -2.19 4.10
N LEU A 90 13.29 -3.22 3.48
CA LEU A 90 14.01 -4.42 3.06
C LEU A 90 15.12 -4.08 2.06
N SER A 91 14.92 -3.15 1.14
CA SER A 91 15.98 -2.79 0.20
C SER A 91 17.20 -2.20 0.91
N TYR A 92 17.02 -1.29 1.87
CA TYR A 92 18.15 -0.70 2.61
C TYR A 92 18.84 -1.72 3.51
N TRP A 93 18.09 -2.65 4.10
CA TRP A 93 18.69 -3.67 4.94
C TRP A 93 19.50 -4.69 4.13
N PHE A 94 18.98 -5.11 2.98
CA PHE A 94 19.59 -6.19 2.21
C PHE A 94 20.49 -5.73 1.07
N PHE A 95 20.36 -4.50 0.57
CA PHE A 95 21.02 -4.11 -0.69
C PHE A 95 22.03 -2.95 -0.57
N ASP A 96 22.17 -2.29 0.58
CA ASP A 96 23.04 -1.11 0.76
C ASP A 96 24.55 -1.40 0.63
N PHE A 97 24.94 -2.67 0.58
CA PHE A 97 26.33 -3.11 0.38
C PHE A 97 26.61 -3.64 -1.04
N PHE A 98 25.62 -3.62 -1.93
CA PHE A 98 25.79 -4.08 -3.31
C PHE A 98 26.39 -3.00 -4.20
N THR A 99 27.15 -3.44 -5.21
CA THR A 99 27.67 -2.56 -6.26
C THR A 99 26.55 -2.05 -7.16
N LEU A 100 26.78 -0.93 -7.84
CA LEU A 100 25.83 -0.33 -8.79
C LEU A 100 25.34 -1.34 -9.85
N THR A 101 26.26 -2.11 -10.43
CA THR A 101 25.92 -3.14 -11.42
C THR A 101 24.99 -4.21 -10.84
N GLN A 102 25.24 -4.67 -9.62
CA GLN A 102 24.38 -5.65 -8.96
C GLN A 102 23.00 -5.07 -8.66
N LEU A 103 22.92 -3.82 -8.18
CA LEU A 103 21.66 -3.13 -7.94
C LEU A 103 20.83 -3.00 -9.21
N ILE A 104 21.44 -2.65 -10.35
CA ILE A 104 20.76 -2.57 -11.65
C ILE A 104 20.21 -3.94 -12.05
N LEU A 105 20.99 -5.02 -11.92
CA LEU A 105 20.53 -6.37 -12.26
C LEU A 105 19.36 -6.82 -11.38
N ILE A 106 19.43 -6.57 -10.07
CA ILE A 106 18.35 -6.87 -9.12
C ILE A 106 17.11 -6.05 -9.47
N LEU A 107 17.26 -4.75 -9.74
CA LEU A 107 16.18 -3.85 -10.13
C LEU A 107 15.47 -4.35 -11.39
N LEU A 108 16.21 -4.72 -12.43
CA LEU A 108 15.62 -5.24 -13.67
C LEU A 108 14.91 -6.58 -13.44
N GLY A 109 15.51 -7.49 -12.67
CA GLY A 109 14.91 -8.79 -12.35
C GLY A 109 13.61 -8.66 -11.54
N LEU A 110 13.63 -7.85 -10.48
CA LEU A 110 12.45 -7.59 -9.65
C LEU A 110 11.39 -6.80 -10.41
N ALA A 111 11.76 -5.85 -11.28
CA ALA A 111 10.81 -5.11 -12.11
C ALA A 111 10.10 -6.04 -13.10
N ALA A 112 10.84 -6.96 -13.74
CA ALA A 112 10.25 -7.96 -14.63
C ALA A 112 9.29 -8.90 -13.88
N LEU A 113 9.68 -9.37 -12.69
CA LEU A 113 8.82 -10.19 -11.83
C LEU A 113 7.57 -9.43 -11.40
N ASN A 114 7.71 -8.18 -10.97
CA ASN A 114 6.60 -7.34 -10.53
C ASN A 114 5.60 -7.11 -11.66
N LEU A 115 6.10 -6.81 -12.86
CA LEU A 115 5.27 -6.62 -14.05
C LEU A 115 4.53 -7.91 -14.43
N LEU A 116 5.18 -9.08 -14.31
CA LEU A 116 4.54 -10.36 -14.55
C LEU A 116 3.41 -10.64 -13.54
N LEU A 117 3.66 -10.42 -12.25
CA LEU A 117 2.65 -10.58 -11.20
C LEU A 117 1.48 -9.62 -11.41
N PHE A 118 1.77 -8.35 -11.71
CA PHE A 118 0.76 -7.35 -12.05
C PHE A 118 -0.06 -7.79 -13.26
N TYR A 119 0.57 -8.28 -14.33
CA TYR A 119 -0.14 -8.77 -15.51
C TYR A 119 -1.10 -9.93 -15.18
N ILE A 120 -0.65 -10.91 -14.38
CA ILE A 120 -1.47 -12.05 -13.94
C ILE A 120 -2.64 -11.57 -13.07
N GLY A 121 -2.37 -10.66 -12.13
CA GLY A 121 -3.38 -10.06 -11.25
C GLY A 121 -4.42 -9.27 -12.02
N TRP A 122 -3.98 -8.43 -12.94
CA TRP A 122 -4.82 -7.62 -13.83
C TRP A 122 -5.73 -8.50 -14.68
N HIS A 123 -5.17 -9.52 -15.31
CA HIS A 123 -5.95 -10.45 -16.12
C HIS A 123 -6.98 -11.22 -15.28
N SER A 124 -6.62 -11.58 -14.05
CA SER A 124 -7.53 -12.21 -13.09
C SER A 124 -8.65 -11.27 -12.66
N TYR A 125 -8.35 -9.98 -12.46
CA TYR A 125 -9.33 -8.92 -12.19
C TYR A 125 -10.31 -8.75 -13.36
N LEU A 126 -9.83 -8.61 -14.59
CA LEU A 126 -10.68 -8.48 -15.78
C LEU A 126 -11.62 -9.68 -15.96
N LYS A 127 -11.13 -10.90 -15.70
CA LYS A 127 -11.96 -12.13 -15.71
C LYS A 127 -13.06 -12.10 -14.66
N ARG A 128 -12.84 -11.52 -13.48
CA ARG A 128 -13.90 -11.34 -12.47
C ARG A 128 -14.88 -10.25 -12.88
N LEU A 129 -14.38 -9.16 -13.44
CA LEU A 129 -15.21 -8.04 -13.87
C LEU A 129 -16.23 -8.48 -14.92
N THR A 130 -15.81 -9.26 -15.93
CA THR A 130 -16.71 -9.81 -16.95
C THR A 130 -17.77 -10.76 -16.37
N ARG A 131 -17.39 -11.61 -15.40
CA ARG A 131 -18.33 -12.51 -14.70
C ARG A 131 -19.33 -11.76 -13.82
N ASN A 132 -18.93 -10.64 -13.22
CA ASN A 132 -19.71 -9.89 -12.23
C ASN A 132 -20.50 -8.71 -12.80
N ARG A 133 -20.51 -8.51 -14.13
CA ARG A 133 -21.26 -7.44 -14.84
C ARG A 133 -22.78 -7.37 -14.52
N LEU A 134 -23.34 -8.36 -13.81
CA LEU A 134 -24.76 -8.46 -13.47
C LEU A 134 -25.18 -7.82 -12.11
N SER A 135 -24.33 -7.07 -11.41
CA SER A 135 -24.73 -6.46 -10.12
C SER A 135 -24.40 -4.98 -10.00
N ALA A 136 -25.10 -4.14 -10.78
CA ALA A 136 -25.11 -2.68 -10.59
C ALA A 136 -25.51 -2.26 -9.16
N ALA A 137 -26.31 -3.09 -8.47
CA ALA A 137 -26.69 -2.90 -7.07
C ALA A 137 -25.53 -3.01 -6.06
N ARG A 138 -24.41 -3.65 -6.44
CA ARG A 138 -23.25 -3.83 -5.54
C ARG A 138 -22.42 -2.56 -5.40
N TYR A 139 -22.39 -1.72 -6.44
CA TYR A 139 -21.68 -0.44 -6.42
C TYR A 139 -22.40 0.65 -5.62
N GLN A 140 -23.72 0.58 -5.50
CA GLN A 140 -24.51 1.52 -4.68
C GLN A 140 -24.33 1.33 -3.16
N GLN A 141 -23.68 0.24 -2.72
CA GLN A 141 -23.34 0.01 -1.30
C GLN A 141 -21.89 0.34 -0.96
N LEU A 142 -21.13 0.94 -1.89
CA LEU A 142 -19.72 1.29 -1.70
C LEU A 142 -19.59 2.74 -1.23
N GLY A 143 -18.66 2.99 -0.30
CA GLY A 143 -18.38 4.32 0.22
C GLY A 143 -19.05 4.62 1.56
N ASP A 144 -18.65 3.89 2.61
CA ASP A 144 -18.93 4.33 3.97
C ASP A 144 -18.03 5.54 4.30
N LYS A 145 -18.65 6.61 4.83
CA LYS A 145 -17.93 7.78 5.35
C LYS A 145 -16.95 7.36 6.44
N ARG A 146 -17.27 6.32 7.22
CA ARG A 146 -16.42 5.76 8.29
C ARG A 146 -15.13 5.16 7.76
N ASP A 147 -15.18 4.43 6.64
CA ASP A 147 -13.99 3.83 6.06
C ASP A 147 -13.09 4.89 5.42
N ASN A 148 -13.65 5.95 4.85
CA ASN A 148 -12.88 7.11 4.41
C ASN A 148 -12.15 7.79 5.59
N VAL A 149 -12.84 8.00 6.72
CA VAL A 149 -12.25 8.58 7.93
C VAL A 149 -11.10 7.71 8.45
N LEU A 150 -11.31 6.38 8.51
CA LEU A 150 -10.27 5.45 8.91
C LEU A 150 -9.06 5.50 7.97
N PHE A 151 -9.30 5.45 6.66
CA PHE A 151 -8.26 5.43 5.65
C PHE A 151 -7.39 6.69 5.72
N PHE A 152 -8.00 7.87 5.52
CA PHE A 152 -7.25 9.14 5.53
C PHE A 152 -6.63 9.42 6.89
N GLY A 153 -7.32 9.06 7.97
CA GLY A 153 -6.82 9.19 9.33
C GLY A 153 -5.58 8.34 9.61
N THR A 154 -5.63 7.07 9.24
CA THR A 154 -4.47 6.15 9.40
C THR A 154 -3.32 6.59 8.50
N VAL A 155 -3.60 6.98 7.26
CA VAL A 155 -2.59 7.52 6.32
C VAL A 155 -1.93 8.78 6.89
N ALA A 156 -2.70 9.71 7.46
CA ALA A 156 -2.17 10.92 8.10
C ALA A 156 -1.32 10.62 9.35
N ALA A 157 -1.56 9.50 10.02
CA ALA A 157 -0.73 9.04 11.14
C ALA A 157 0.60 8.45 10.65
N ILE A 158 0.60 7.66 9.56
CA ILE A 158 1.80 6.93 9.09
C ILE A 158 2.70 7.74 8.16
N LEU A 159 2.15 8.58 7.26
CA LEU A 159 2.94 9.27 6.23
C LEU A 159 4.01 10.19 6.82
N PRO A 160 3.72 11.02 7.84
CA PRO A 160 4.72 11.91 8.41
C PRO A 160 5.69 11.18 9.34
N ALA A 161 5.35 9.95 9.77
CA ALA A 161 6.07 9.27 10.84
C ALA A 161 7.57 9.10 10.53
N PRO A 162 8.01 8.58 9.36
CA PRO A 162 9.44 8.43 9.08
C PRO A 162 10.23 9.74 9.20
N PHE A 163 9.66 10.84 8.72
CA PHE A 163 10.26 12.18 8.85
C PHE A 163 10.30 12.64 10.32
N LEU A 164 9.21 12.48 11.06
CA LEU A 164 9.15 12.85 12.48
C LEU A 164 10.11 12.03 13.33
N PHE A 165 10.30 10.74 13.02
CA PHE A 165 11.25 9.86 13.70
C PHE A 165 12.70 10.37 13.57
N GLN A 166 13.05 11.04 12.47
CA GLN A 166 14.37 11.67 12.33
C GLN A 166 14.55 12.89 13.22
N LEU A 167 13.47 13.60 13.55
CA LEU A 167 13.51 14.82 14.35
C LEU A 167 13.47 14.50 15.84
N ASP A 168 12.46 13.73 16.26
CA ASP A 168 12.26 13.31 17.65
C ASP A 168 11.32 12.10 17.71
N LEU A 169 11.83 10.99 18.24
CA LEU A 169 11.08 9.76 18.50
C LEU A 169 9.79 10.01 19.30
N LYS A 170 9.85 10.86 20.34
CA LYS A 170 8.69 11.14 21.18
C LYS A 170 7.62 11.87 20.38
N MET A 171 8.01 12.87 19.59
CA MET A 171 7.11 13.61 18.72
C MET A 171 6.45 12.69 17.68
N ALA A 172 7.20 11.78 17.07
CA ALA A 172 6.68 10.81 16.11
C ALA A 172 5.63 9.88 16.73
N LEU A 173 5.90 9.36 17.93
CA LEU A 173 4.97 8.49 18.66
C LEU A 173 3.70 9.24 19.09
N VAL A 174 3.84 10.46 19.61
CA VAL A 174 2.70 11.29 20.01
C VAL A 174 1.84 11.63 18.80
N TRP A 175 2.44 12.01 17.68
CA TRP A 175 1.72 12.28 16.43
C TRP A 175 0.94 11.05 15.97
N PHE A 176 1.62 9.90 15.84
CA PHE A 176 1.00 8.66 15.39
C PHE A 176 -0.18 8.28 16.27
N LEU A 177 0.01 8.25 17.60
CA LEU A 177 -1.05 7.89 18.55
C LEU A 177 -2.21 8.88 18.52
N ALA A 178 -1.94 10.18 18.54
CA ALA A 178 -2.99 11.20 18.56
C ALA A 178 -3.88 11.13 17.31
N ILE A 179 -3.26 11.07 16.12
CA ILE A 179 -4.00 11.03 14.85
C ILE A 179 -4.72 9.68 14.68
N PHE A 180 -4.05 8.57 15.00
CA PHE A 180 -4.66 7.24 14.87
C PHE A 180 -5.87 7.07 15.81
N LEU A 181 -5.74 7.45 17.09
CA LEU A 181 -6.82 7.35 18.06
C LEU A 181 -7.98 8.29 17.71
N ALA A 182 -7.70 9.53 17.27
CA ALA A 182 -8.74 10.45 16.83
C ALA A 182 -9.53 9.89 15.63
N SER A 183 -8.84 9.25 14.70
CA SER A 183 -9.44 8.64 13.51
C SER A 183 -10.27 7.40 13.86
N ALA A 184 -9.77 6.55 14.77
CA ALA A 184 -10.49 5.39 15.28
C ALA A 184 -11.76 5.81 16.04
N TYR A 185 -11.68 6.84 16.88
CA TYR A 185 -12.85 7.39 17.59
C TYR A 185 -13.89 7.94 16.61
N ALA A 186 -13.46 8.72 15.61
CA ALA A 186 -14.34 9.29 14.60
C ALA A 186 -15.02 8.24 13.70
N ARG A 187 -14.47 7.01 13.59
CA ARG A 187 -15.13 5.87 12.92
C ARG A 187 -16.35 5.38 13.71
N THR A 188 -16.28 5.44 15.05
CA THR A 188 -17.28 4.85 15.96
C THR A 188 -18.40 5.81 16.39
N ALA A 189 -18.16 7.11 16.30
CA ALA A 189 -19.16 8.15 16.55
C ALA A 189 -20.19 8.26 15.40
#